data_AF-A0A5P2G0J9-F1
#
_entry.id   AF-A0A5P2G0J9-F1
#
_cell.length_a   1.000
_cell.length_b   1.000
_cell.length_c   1.000
_cell.angle_alpha   90.00
_cell.angle_beta   90.00
_cell.angle_gamma   90.00
#
_symmetry.space_group_name_H-M   'P 1'
#
loop_
_entity.id
_entity.type
_entity.pdbx_description
1 polymer ?
#
loop_
_entity_poly.entity_id
_entity_poly.type
_entity_poly.pdbx_seq_one_letter_code
_entity_poly.pdbx_strand_id
1 'polypeptide(L)'
;MKIYNTVSALEKVQPQWSALQEVQLTYRNKMKASQRPKINMAEDALSLFRTVWNEEEMELVESFKMLLLNNANKVLGVYHGSTGGTAGTIVDIRILLTVALKSNACKIIVAHNHPSGNLTPSTADLKITERLKDAAKLMDITLLDHLILTTDEYQSFANEGLL
;
A
#
# COMPACT_ATOMS: atom_id res chain seq x y z
N MET A 1 -41.59 63.27 -0.04
CA MET A 1 -41.16 62.62 -1.29
C MET A 1 -39.98 61.72 -0.96
N LYS A 2 -40.19 60.41 -0.98
CA LYS A 2 -39.16 59.37 -0.78
C LYS A 2 -38.27 59.34 -2.02
N ILE A 3 -36.95 59.40 -1.85
CA ILE A 3 -36.02 58.86 -2.84
C ILE A 3 -34.94 58.10 -2.08
N TYR A 4 -35.00 56.79 -2.19
CA TYR A 4 -33.99 55.85 -1.71
C TYR A 4 -32.80 55.95 -2.65
N ASN A 5 -31.60 56.26 -2.13
CA ASN A 5 -30.37 55.88 -2.80
C ASN A 5 -29.79 54.69 -2.02
N THR A 6 -30.14 53.50 -2.50
CA THR A 6 -29.51 52.22 -2.15
C THR A 6 -28.05 52.27 -2.55
N VAL A 7 -27.18 52.51 -1.58
CA VAL A 7 -25.79 52.07 -1.67
C VAL A 7 -25.83 50.55 -1.53
N SER A 8 -25.91 49.86 -2.66
CA SER A 8 -25.61 48.43 -2.75
C SER A 8 -24.14 48.27 -2.39
N ALA A 9 -23.88 48.04 -1.11
CA ALA A 9 -22.60 47.54 -0.66
C ALA A 9 -22.41 46.15 -1.27
N LEU A 10 -21.71 46.09 -2.39
CA LEU A 10 -21.01 44.89 -2.81
C LEU A 10 -19.88 44.66 -1.80
N GLU A 11 -20.24 44.19 -0.60
CA GLU A 11 -19.33 43.42 0.23
C GLU A 11 -18.99 42.18 -0.61
N LYS A 12 -17.87 42.26 -1.31
CA LYS A 12 -17.20 41.07 -1.82
C LYS A 12 -16.84 40.25 -0.58
N VAL A 13 -17.70 39.32 -0.20
CA VAL A 13 -17.38 38.24 0.73
C VAL A 13 -16.18 37.53 0.12
N GLN A 14 -14.98 37.90 0.55
CA GLN A 14 -13.78 37.21 0.10
C GLN A 14 -13.93 35.76 0.56
N PRO A 15 -13.79 34.77 -0.33
CA PRO A 15 -13.93 33.39 0.07
C PRO A 15 -12.90 33.10 1.17
N GLN A 16 -13.37 32.48 2.25
CA GLN A 16 -12.62 32.26 3.49
C GLN A 16 -11.58 31.14 3.32
N TRP A 17 -10.73 31.21 2.27
CA TRP A 17 -9.61 30.29 2.03
C TRP A 17 -8.57 30.33 3.15
N SER A 18 -8.62 31.34 4.02
CA SER A 18 -7.81 31.42 5.23
C SER A 18 -8.21 30.42 6.32
N ALA A 19 -9.32 29.69 6.14
CA ALA A 19 -9.72 28.58 7.00
C ALA A 19 -9.24 27.20 6.50
N LEU A 20 -8.41 27.17 5.45
CA LEU A 20 -7.79 25.91 4.98
C LEU A 20 -6.88 25.36 6.07
N GLN A 21 -7.01 24.06 6.34
CA GLN A 21 -6.25 23.38 7.38
C GLN A 21 -4.80 23.14 6.93
N GLU A 22 -3.84 23.35 7.83
CA GLU A 22 -2.46 22.91 7.62
C GLU A 22 -2.40 21.38 7.61
N VAL A 23 -1.71 20.81 6.62
CA VAL A 23 -1.43 19.38 6.58
C VAL A 23 -0.08 19.13 7.27
N GLN A 24 -0.10 18.48 8.43
CA GLN A 24 1.10 18.05 9.13
C GLN A 24 1.36 16.56 8.94
N LEU A 25 2.60 16.19 8.60
CA LEU A 25 3.04 14.81 8.51
C LEU A 25 4.00 14.50 9.67
N THR A 26 3.62 13.54 10.52
CA THR A 26 4.43 13.13 11.67
C THR A 26 4.92 11.70 11.53
N TYR A 27 6.23 11.49 11.74
CA TYR A 27 6.85 10.17 11.77
C TYR A 27 7.20 9.80 13.22
N ARG A 28 6.55 8.76 13.76
CA ARG A 28 6.87 8.21 15.09
C ARG A 28 7.25 6.76 14.97
N ASN A 29 8.43 6.43 15.47
CA ASN A 29 8.93 5.07 15.44
C ASN A 29 9.12 4.54 16.87
N LYS A 30 8.48 3.42 17.18
CA LYS A 30 8.54 2.78 18.51
C LYS A 30 9.71 1.81 18.66
N MET A 31 10.39 1.43 17.56
CA MET A 31 11.48 0.45 17.57
C MET A 31 12.80 1.06 17.09
N LYS A 32 13.93 0.71 17.72
CA LYS A 32 15.24 1.19 17.24
C LYS A 32 15.53 0.62 15.85
N ALA A 33 16.20 1.39 15.00
CA ALA A 33 16.54 0.94 13.64
C ALA A 33 17.40 -0.34 13.61
N SER A 34 18.18 -0.61 14.66
CA SER A 34 18.95 -1.84 14.83
C SER A 34 18.10 -3.08 15.11
N GLN A 35 16.90 -2.90 15.68
CA GLN A 35 15.99 -3.99 16.08
C GLN A 35 14.96 -4.35 15.00
N ARG A 36 14.89 -3.59 13.91
CA ARG A 36 13.95 -3.85 12.83
C ARG A 36 14.35 -5.12 12.08
N PRO A 37 13.40 -6.03 11.77
CA PRO A 37 13.64 -7.15 10.89
C PRO A 37 14.21 -6.68 9.54
N LYS A 38 15.08 -7.49 8.96
CA LYS A 38 15.69 -7.23 7.65
C LYS A 38 15.28 -8.34 6.69
N ILE A 39 14.90 -7.96 5.46
CA ILE A 39 14.54 -8.88 4.39
C ILE A 39 15.74 -9.06 3.45
N ASN A 40 16.19 -10.30 3.27
CA ASN A 40 17.27 -10.68 2.35
C ASN A 40 16.78 -11.61 1.25
N MET A 41 15.75 -12.41 1.50
CA MET A 41 15.13 -13.34 0.55
C MET A 41 13.59 -13.39 0.69
N ALA A 42 12.92 -14.04 -0.26
CA ALA A 42 11.46 -14.13 -0.29
C ALA A 42 10.90 -14.80 0.97
N GLU A 43 11.60 -15.80 1.51
CA GLU A 43 11.24 -16.52 2.73
C GLU A 43 11.23 -15.62 3.98
N ASP A 44 12.10 -14.61 4.04
CA ASP A 44 12.08 -13.63 5.14
C ASP A 44 10.78 -12.81 5.09
N ALA A 45 10.35 -12.41 3.88
CA ALA A 45 9.13 -11.66 3.68
C ALA A 45 7.89 -12.52 3.94
N LEU A 46 7.88 -13.77 3.45
CA LEU A 46 6.84 -14.76 3.75
C LEU A 46 6.67 -14.95 5.25
N SER A 47 7.76 -15.19 5.98
CA SER A 47 7.73 -15.40 7.42
C SER A 47 7.06 -14.22 8.13
N LEU A 48 7.36 -13.00 7.70
CA LEU A 48 6.73 -11.81 8.25
C LEU A 48 5.25 -11.70 7.86
N PHE A 49 4.89 -11.94 6.60
CA PHE A 49 3.49 -11.93 6.17
C PHE A 49 2.64 -12.95 6.93
N ARG A 50 3.17 -14.13 7.24
CA ARG A 50 2.49 -15.15 8.06
C ARG A 50 2.17 -14.64 9.46
N THR A 51 3.04 -13.84 10.09
CA THR A 51 2.76 -13.27 11.43
C THR A 51 1.59 -12.29 11.47
N VAL A 52 1.17 -11.76 10.32
CA VAL A 52 0.11 -10.75 10.21
C VAL A 52 -1.08 -11.24 9.38
N TRP A 53 -1.05 -12.48 8.90
CA TRP A 53 -2.17 -13.11 8.20
C TRP A 53 -3.04 -13.88 9.17
N ASN A 54 -4.35 -13.73 9.03
CA ASN A 54 -5.29 -14.60 9.70
C ASN A 54 -5.41 -15.87 8.86
N GLU A 55 -4.80 -16.97 9.31
CA GLU A 55 -4.81 -18.26 8.61
C GLU A 55 -6.24 -18.81 8.44
N GLU A 56 -7.13 -18.56 9.40
CA GLU A 56 -8.53 -19.02 9.35
C GLU A 56 -9.34 -18.37 8.22
N GLU A 57 -8.91 -17.19 7.75
CA GLU A 57 -9.60 -16.44 6.70
C GLU A 57 -8.96 -16.64 5.31
N MET A 58 -7.78 -17.26 5.21
CA MET A 58 -7.03 -17.37 3.95
C MET A 58 -7.75 -18.19 2.88
N GLU A 59 -8.53 -19.19 3.29
CA GLU A 59 -9.33 -20.02 2.39
C GLU A 59 -10.74 -19.45 2.16
N LEU A 60 -11.11 -18.38 2.87
CA LEU A 60 -12.41 -17.75 2.76
C LEU A 60 -12.40 -16.51 1.86
N VAL A 61 -11.42 -15.62 2.05
CA VAL A 61 -11.35 -14.34 1.33
C VAL A 61 -9.94 -14.03 0.87
N GLU A 62 -9.84 -13.41 -0.29
CA GLU A 62 -8.59 -12.87 -0.79
C GLU A 62 -8.28 -11.52 -0.16
N SER A 63 -7.05 -11.35 0.31
CA SER A 63 -6.55 -10.11 0.90
C SER A 63 -5.23 -9.71 0.27
N PHE A 64 -4.98 -8.42 0.15
CA PHE A 64 -3.74 -7.86 -0.37
C PHE A 64 -3.03 -7.05 0.71
N LYS A 65 -1.72 -7.30 0.89
CA LYS A 65 -0.88 -6.64 1.89
C LYS A 65 0.41 -6.15 1.28
N MET A 66 1.01 -5.15 1.93
CA MET A 66 2.26 -4.55 1.50
C MET A 66 3.22 -4.42 2.68
N LEU A 67 4.42 -4.95 2.51
CA LEU A 67 5.55 -4.76 3.40
C LEU A 67 6.34 -3.52 2.98
N LEU A 68 6.57 -2.63 3.94
CA LEU A 68 7.24 -1.35 3.75
C LEU A 68 8.69 -1.45 4.22
N LEU A 69 9.65 -1.10 3.36
CA LEU A 69 11.08 -1.26 3.63
C LEU A 69 11.84 0.05 3.42
N ASN A 70 12.85 0.28 4.24
CA ASN A 70 13.84 1.32 3.96
C ASN A 70 14.90 0.82 2.96
N ASN A 71 15.85 1.69 2.58
CA ASN A 71 16.88 1.35 1.60
C ASN A 71 17.80 0.17 2.03
N ALA A 72 17.93 -0.09 3.33
CA ALA A 72 18.70 -1.21 3.87
C ALA A 72 17.89 -2.51 4.02
N ASN A 73 16.72 -2.58 3.36
CA ASN A 73 15.73 -3.67 3.46
C ASN A 73 15.23 -3.94 4.87
N LYS A 74 15.26 -2.93 5.76
CA LYS A 74 14.70 -3.05 7.11
C LYS A 74 13.23 -2.67 7.10
N VAL A 75 12.43 -3.48 7.79
CA VAL A 75 10.98 -3.34 7.86
C VAL A 75 10.59 -2.07 8.63
N LEU A 76 9.76 -1.27 7.98
CA LEU A 76 9.13 -0.07 8.52
C LEU A 76 7.74 -0.37 9.07
N GLY A 77 7.04 -1.31 8.44
CA GLY A 77 5.72 -1.77 8.85
C GLY A 77 5.04 -2.60 7.78
N VAL A 78 3.82 -3.06 8.08
CA VAL A 78 2.92 -3.73 7.14
C VAL A 78 1.68 -2.87 6.96
N TYR A 79 1.22 -2.77 5.73
CA TYR A 79 -0.05 -2.18 5.37
C TYR A 79 -1.03 -3.27 4.89
N HIS A 80 -2.24 -3.24 5.45
CA HIS A 80 -3.37 -4.04 4.99
C HIS A 80 -4.09 -3.24 3.90
N GLY A 81 -3.93 -3.66 2.64
CA GLY A 81 -4.39 -2.89 1.48
C GLY A 81 -5.87 -3.08 1.22
N SER A 82 -6.29 -4.32 1.02
CA SER A 82 -7.68 -4.65 0.71
C SER A 82 -8.02 -6.07 1.14
N THR A 83 -9.32 -6.30 1.35
CA THR A 83 -9.92 -7.63 1.52
C THR A 83 -11.11 -7.69 0.57
N GLY A 84 -11.13 -8.71 -0.28
CA GLY A 84 -12.13 -8.92 -1.32
C GLY A 84 -13.01 -10.14 -1.02
N GLY A 85 -13.45 -10.79 -2.09
CA GLY A 85 -14.20 -12.05 -2.02
C GLY A 85 -13.30 -13.25 -2.27
N THR A 86 -13.91 -14.38 -2.66
CA THR A 86 -13.18 -15.61 -3.02
C THR A 86 -12.46 -15.53 -4.37
N ALA A 87 -12.85 -14.58 -5.23
CA ALA A 87 -12.39 -14.49 -6.62
C ALA A 87 -11.39 -13.35 -6.88
N GLY A 88 -11.00 -12.60 -5.86
CA GLY A 88 -10.17 -11.42 -6.04
C GLY A 88 -10.42 -10.32 -5.03
N THR A 89 -9.45 -9.41 -4.95
CA THR A 89 -9.60 -8.11 -4.28
C THR A 89 -9.21 -6.94 -5.19
N ILE A 90 -9.78 -5.76 -4.94
CA ILE A 90 -9.47 -4.56 -5.71
C ILE A 90 -8.34 -3.81 -5.00
N VAL A 91 -7.24 -3.61 -5.72
CA VAL A 91 -6.06 -2.90 -5.22
C VAL A 91 -5.95 -1.52 -5.88
N ASP A 92 -5.90 -0.47 -5.06
CA ASP A 92 -5.67 0.90 -5.53
C ASP A 92 -4.18 1.28 -5.37
N ILE A 93 -3.47 1.34 -6.50
CA ILE A 93 -2.06 1.74 -6.57
C ILE A 93 -1.82 3.13 -5.95
N ARG A 94 -2.75 4.09 -6.12
CA ARG A 94 -2.60 5.44 -5.56
C ARG A 94 -2.56 5.38 -4.04
N ILE A 95 -3.41 4.54 -3.44
CA ILE A 95 -3.43 4.35 -1.99
C ILE A 95 -2.16 3.65 -1.53
N LEU A 96 -1.73 2.58 -2.22
CA LEU A 96 -0.47 1.90 -1.90
C LEU A 96 0.73 2.85 -1.92
N LEU A 97 0.88 3.66 -2.97
CA LEU A 97 1.98 4.61 -3.07
C LEU A 97 1.87 5.73 -2.04
N THR A 98 0.65 6.19 -1.72
CA THR A 98 0.43 7.16 -0.63
C THR A 98 0.93 6.59 0.69
N VAL A 99 0.63 5.33 0.99
CA VAL A 99 1.11 4.65 2.20
C VAL A 99 2.63 4.49 2.18
N ALA A 100 3.21 4.10 1.05
CA ALA A 100 4.65 3.94 0.91
C ALA A 100 5.40 5.26 1.16
N LEU A 101 4.95 6.36 0.55
CA LEU A 101 5.49 7.70 0.72
C LEU A 101 5.33 8.19 2.17
N LYS A 102 4.12 8.07 2.74
CA LYS A 102 3.85 8.46 4.14
C LYS A 102 4.62 7.61 5.15
N SER A 103 5.08 6.43 4.76
CA SER A 103 5.90 5.55 5.60
C SER A 103 7.40 5.78 5.39
N ASN A 104 7.79 6.66 4.48
CA ASN A 104 9.18 6.86 4.06
C ASN A 104 9.84 5.54 3.60
N ALA A 105 9.08 4.72 2.87
CA ALA A 105 9.57 3.49 2.28
C ALA A 105 10.33 3.79 0.99
N CYS A 106 11.50 3.16 0.82
CA CYS A 106 12.27 3.19 -0.43
C CYS A 106 12.00 1.94 -1.28
N LYS A 107 11.50 0.88 -0.65
CA LYS A 107 11.25 -0.41 -1.28
C LYS A 107 9.97 -1.00 -0.70
N ILE A 108 9.26 -1.78 -1.51
CA ILE A 108 8.04 -2.47 -1.11
C ILE A 108 8.09 -3.93 -1.57
N ILE A 109 7.43 -4.79 -0.82
CA ILE A 109 7.06 -6.14 -1.24
C ILE A 109 5.55 -6.22 -1.07
N VAL A 110 4.85 -6.79 -2.03
CA VAL A 110 3.40 -7.01 -1.92
C VAL A 110 3.09 -8.49 -1.87
N ALA A 111 1.94 -8.82 -1.30
CA ALA A 111 1.46 -10.19 -1.27
C ALA A 111 -0.06 -10.24 -1.28
N HIS A 112 -0.62 -11.27 -1.91
CA HIS A 112 -2.01 -11.66 -1.75
C HIS A 112 -2.14 -13.16 -1.55
N ASN A 113 -3.27 -13.58 -0.97
CA ASN A 113 -3.58 -15.00 -0.83
C ASN A 113 -4.59 -15.44 -1.89
N HIS A 114 -4.47 -16.68 -2.36
CA HIS A 114 -5.49 -17.32 -3.18
C HIS A 114 -6.30 -18.31 -2.33
N PRO A 115 -7.60 -18.02 -2.06
CA PRO A 115 -8.47 -18.94 -1.32
C PRO A 115 -8.61 -20.32 -1.98
N SER A 116 -8.38 -20.40 -3.29
CA SER A 116 -8.46 -21.63 -4.07
C SER A 116 -7.31 -22.62 -3.82
N GLY A 117 -6.24 -22.20 -3.16
CA GLY A 117 -5.03 -23.00 -2.98
C GLY A 117 -4.15 -23.09 -4.24
N ASN A 118 -4.49 -22.44 -5.35
CA ASN A 118 -3.67 -22.41 -6.55
C ASN A 118 -2.68 -21.24 -6.50
N LEU A 119 -1.39 -21.50 -6.69
CA LEU A 119 -0.37 -20.45 -6.73
C LEU A 119 -0.23 -19.73 -8.07
N THR A 120 -0.82 -20.26 -9.14
CA THR A 120 -0.69 -19.70 -10.48
C THR A 120 -1.26 -18.27 -10.50
N PRO A 121 -0.46 -17.25 -10.90
CA PRO A 121 -0.93 -15.88 -10.98
C PRO A 121 -2.01 -15.74 -12.04
N SER A 122 -3.06 -15.01 -11.71
CA SER A 122 -4.07 -14.59 -12.67
C SER A 122 -3.55 -13.47 -13.58
N THR A 123 -4.26 -13.23 -14.69
CA THR A 123 -3.99 -12.06 -15.54
C THR A 123 -4.14 -10.73 -14.78
N ALA A 124 -5.01 -10.69 -13.76
CA ALA A 124 -5.18 -9.51 -12.92
C ALA A 124 -3.93 -9.27 -12.06
N ASP A 125 -3.33 -10.33 -11.51
CA ASP A 125 -2.12 -10.27 -10.69
C ASP A 125 -0.93 -9.76 -11.49
N LEU A 126 -0.71 -10.32 -12.68
CA LEU A 126 0.34 -9.86 -13.59
C LEU A 126 0.18 -8.36 -13.92
N LYS A 127 -1.04 -7.95 -14.27
CA LYS A 127 -1.33 -6.56 -14.66
C LYS A 127 -1.19 -5.58 -13.51
N ILE A 128 -1.65 -5.92 -12.30
CA ILE A 128 -1.51 -5.02 -11.14
C ILE A 128 -0.05 -4.91 -10.74
N THR A 129 0.71 -6.00 -10.82
CA THR A 129 2.16 -6.02 -10.52
C THR A 129 2.93 -5.09 -11.44
N GLU A 130 2.74 -5.23 -12.75
CA GLU A 130 3.41 -4.39 -13.76
C GLU A 130 3.09 -2.91 -13.55
N ARG A 131 1.80 -2.58 -13.39
CA ARG A 131 1.37 -1.20 -13.15
C ARG A 131 1.91 -0.63 -11.84
N LEU A 132 1.96 -1.43 -10.77
CA LEU A 132 2.51 -1.01 -9.49
C LEU A 132 4.02 -0.80 -9.59
N LYS A 133 4.75 -1.71 -10.26
CA LYS A 133 6.20 -1.60 -10.51
C LYS A 133 6.52 -0.30 -11.23
N ASP A 134 5.82 -0.01 -12.32
CA ASP A 134 6.04 1.19 -13.11
C ASP A 134 5.73 2.47 -12.31
N ALA A 135 4.59 2.49 -11.62
CA ALA A 135 4.19 3.65 -10.83
C ALA A 135 5.12 3.88 -9.62
N ALA A 136 5.56 2.81 -8.95
CA ALA A 136 6.51 2.88 -7.84
C ALA A 136 7.88 3.38 -8.32
N LYS A 137 8.36 2.92 -9.47
CA LYS A 137 9.61 3.36 -10.08
C LYS A 137 9.65 4.86 -10.34
N LEU A 138 8.53 5.45 -10.79
CA LEU A 138 8.42 6.91 -10.98
C LEU A 138 8.54 7.71 -9.67
N MET A 139 8.33 7.07 -8.53
CA MET A 139 8.40 7.66 -7.19
C MET A 139 9.70 7.27 -6.46
N ASP A 140 10.70 6.74 -7.17
CA ASP A 140 11.94 6.19 -6.61
C ASP A 140 11.72 5.09 -5.55
N ILE A 141 10.62 4.34 -5.68
CA ILE A 141 10.28 3.18 -4.84
C ILE A 141 10.45 1.90 -5.66
N THR A 142 11.24 0.95 -5.15
CA THR A 142 11.43 -0.35 -5.83
C THR A 142 10.41 -1.37 -5.33
N LEU A 143 9.64 -1.97 -6.25
CA LEU A 143 8.90 -3.22 -5.96
C LEU A 143 9.89 -4.38 -6.03
N LEU A 144 10.22 -4.97 -4.88
CA LEU A 144 11.20 -6.05 -4.77
C LEU A 144 10.62 -7.43 -5.08
N ASP A 145 9.38 -7.67 -4.66
CA ASP A 145 8.72 -8.95 -4.90
C ASP A 145 7.19 -8.80 -4.86
N HIS A 146 6.51 -9.75 -5.48
CA HIS A 146 5.07 -10.01 -5.31
C HIS A 146 4.89 -11.48 -4.95
N LEU A 147 4.38 -11.75 -3.75
CA LEU A 147 4.15 -13.10 -3.26
C LEU A 147 2.68 -13.50 -3.38
N ILE A 148 2.42 -14.67 -3.98
CA ILE A 148 1.12 -15.34 -3.88
C ILE A 148 1.21 -16.36 -2.76
N LEU A 149 0.27 -16.32 -1.82
CA LEU A 149 0.24 -17.19 -0.65
C LEU A 149 -0.96 -18.14 -0.72
N THR A 150 -0.75 -19.40 -0.31
CA THR A 150 -1.83 -20.31 0.08
C THR A 150 -1.70 -20.62 1.57
N THR A 151 -2.47 -21.55 2.13
CA THR A 151 -2.31 -21.93 3.54
C THR A 151 -0.91 -22.48 3.80
N ASP A 152 -0.38 -23.31 2.89
CA ASP A 152 0.84 -24.08 3.12
C ASP A 152 2.03 -23.68 2.23
N GLU A 153 1.76 -23.07 1.07
CA GLU A 153 2.77 -22.79 0.06
C GLU A 153 2.77 -21.30 -0.33
N TYR A 154 3.74 -20.94 -1.16
CA TYR A 154 3.84 -19.60 -1.72
C TYR A 154 4.57 -19.61 -3.07
N GLN A 155 4.35 -18.57 -3.88
CA GLN A 155 5.10 -18.30 -5.10
C GLN A 155 5.61 -16.86 -5.09
N SER A 156 6.84 -16.66 -5.57
CA SER A 156 7.51 -15.36 -5.67
C SER A 156 7.64 -14.96 -7.14
N PHE A 157 7.11 -13.79 -7.51
CA PHE A 157 7.26 -13.28 -8.87
C PHE A 157 8.73 -13.02 -9.20
N ALA A 158 9.54 -12.61 -8.23
CA ALA A 158 10.96 -12.37 -8.44
C ALA A 158 11.69 -13.67 -8.79
N ASN A 159 11.41 -14.76 -8.06
CA ASN A 159 12.03 -16.06 -8.29
C ASN A 159 11.59 -16.69 -9.62
N GLU A 160 10.35 -16.45 -10.03
CA GLU A 160 9.78 -16.97 -11.29
C GLU A 160 10.12 -16.11 -12.52
N GLY A 161 10.84 -14.99 -12.33
CA GLY A 161 11.19 -14.08 -13.43
C GLY A 161 9.99 -13.30 -14.01
N LEU A 162 8.94 -13.11 -13.21
CA LEU A 162 7.69 -12.41 -13.59
C LEU A 162 7.71 -10.92 -13.28
N LEU A 163 8.81 -10.40 -12.72
CA LEU A 163 8.90 -9.04 -12.19
C LEU A 163 9.47 -7.99 -13.14
#